data_AF-A0A2E8XBJ5-F1
#
_entry.id   AF-A0A2E8XBJ5-F1
#
_cell.length_a   1.000
_cell.length_b   1.000
_cell.length_c   1.000
_cell.angle_alpha   90.00
_cell.angle_beta   90.00
_cell.angle_gamma   90.00
#
_symmetry.space_group_name_H-M   'P 1'
#
loop_
_entity.id
_entity.type
_entity.pdbx_description
1 polymer ?
#
loop_
_entity_poly.entity_id
_entity_poly.type
_entity_poly.pdbx_seq_one_letter_code
_entity_poly.pdbx_strand_id
1 'polypeptide(L)' 'MWCGAMPAEEPYATIALIGSAYWFAYFLIILPILGIIETPDKQPETIEEAVELAKKKKISQSPNIDGSSVPAE' A
#
# COMPACT_ATOMS: atom_id res chain seq x y z
N MET A 1 -16.41 4.64 9.87
CA MET A 1 -17.63 5.20 10.48
C MET A 1 -17.99 4.46 11.77
N TRP A 2 -17.12 4.48 12.78
CA TRP A 2 -17.37 3.79 14.06
C TRP A 2 -17.56 4.78 15.21
N CYS A 3 -16.65 5.75 15.38
CA CYS A 3 -16.79 6.80 16.40
C CYS A 3 -18.07 7.64 16.26
N GLY A 4 -18.60 7.81 15.04
CA GLY A 4 -19.83 8.57 14.80
C GLY A 4 -21.11 7.91 15.33
N ALA A 5 -21.04 6.63 15.73
CA ALA A 5 -22.14 5.89 16.35
C ALA A 5 -21.95 5.73 17.87
N MET A 6 -20.87 6.29 18.44
CA MET A 6 -20.56 6.19 19.87
C MET A 6 -21.01 7.45 20.63
N PRO A 7 -21.21 7.36 21.96
CA PRO A 7 -21.46 8.52 22.80
C PRO A 7 -20.35 9.57 22.69
N ALA A 8 -20.70 10.84 22.89
CA ALA A 8 -19.76 11.97 22.89
C ALA A 8 -18.97 12.06 24.20
N GLU A 9 -18.36 10.95 24.60
CA GLU A 9 -17.58 10.79 25.82
C GLU A 9 -16.18 10.25 25.50
N GLU A 10 -15.28 10.35 26.48
CA GLU A 10 -13.95 9.76 26.38
C GLU A 10 -14.05 8.22 26.34
N PRO A 11 -13.28 7.54 25.47
CA PRO A 11 -12.17 8.06 24.64
C PRO A 11 -12.60 8.44 23.20
N TYR A 12 -13.88 8.26 22.84
CA TYR A 12 -14.35 8.38 21.46
C TYR A 12 -14.23 9.81 20.91
N ALA A 13 -14.42 10.81 21.77
CA ALA A 13 -14.21 12.22 21.43
C ALA A 13 -12.78 12.48 20.94
N THR A 14 -11.78 11.99 21.67
CA THR A 14 -10.36 12.13 21.31
C THR A 14 -10.03 11.35 20.02
N ILE A 15 -10.56 10.14 19.86
CA ILE A 15 -10.35 9.35 18.62
C ILE A 15 -10.97 10.05 17.41
N ALA A 16 -12.18 10.61 17.55
CA ALA A 16 -12.85 11.35 16.49
C ALA A 16 -12.08 12.63 16.11
N LEU A 17 -11.51 13.34 17.09
CA LEU A 17 -10.65 14.50 16.86
C LEU A 17 -9.40 14.14 16.07
N ILE A 18 -8.68 13.09 16.49
CA ILE A 18 -7.46 12.61 15.79
C ILE A 18 -7.82 12.16 14.37
N GLY A 19 -8.90 11.39 14.19
CA GLY A 19 -9.34 10.93 12.87
C GLY A 19 -9.69 12.09 11.94
N SER A 20 -10.35 13.12 12.46
CA SER A 20 -10.68 14.33 11.69
C SER A 20 -9.42 15.12 11.31
N ALA A 21 -8.52 15.32 12.28
CA ALA A 21 -7.25 15.98 12.03
C ALA A 21 -6.42 15.24 10.98
N TYR A 22 -6.33 13.91 11.07
CA TYR A 22 -5.61 13.07 10.11
C TYR A 22 -6.21 13.17 8.71
N TRP A 23 -7.53 13.16 8.59
CA TRP A 23 -8.22 13.30 7.29
C TRP A 23 -7.82 14.59 6.58
N PHE A 24 -7.89 15.75 7.26
CA PHE A 24 -7.48 17.02 6.67
C PHE A 24 -5.97 17.12 6.45
N ALA A 25 -5.16 16.63 7.40
CA ALA A 25 -3.72 16.60 7.26
C ALA A 25 -3.28 15.81 6.02
N TYR A 26 -3.97 14.72 5.68
CA TYR A 26 -3.65 13.93 4.49
C TYR A 26 -3.69 14.76 3.21
N PHE A 27 -4.77 15.50 2.98
CA PHE A 27 -4.94 16.30 1.75
C PHE A 27 -4.17 17.62 1.78
N LEU A 28 -4.15 18.31 2.92
CA LEU A 28 -3.58 19.65 3.01
C LEU A 28 -2.07 19.66 3.28
N ILE A 29 -1.52 18.57 3.83
CA ILE A 29 -0.12 18.51 4.28
C ILE A 29 0.61 17.31 3.67
N ILE A 30 0.12 16.08 3.87
CA ILE A 30 0.85 14.86 3.47
C ILE A 30 1.00 14.78 1.95
N LEU A 31 -0.08 14.88 1.18
CA LEU A 31 -0.03 14.83 -0.29
C LEU A 31 0.85 15.93 -0.91
N PRO A 32 0.73 17.23 -0.56
CA PRO A 32 1.58 18.26 -1.16
C PRO A 32 3.05 18.10 -0.78
N ILE A 33 3.37 17.64 0.43
CA ILE A 33 4.75 17.34 0.81
C ILE A 33 5.26 16.13 0.03
N LEU A 34 4.50 15.03 -0.01
CA LEU A 34 4.87 13.81 -0.72
C LEU A 34 5.11 14.09 -2.21
N GLY A 35 4.27 14.93 -2.84
CA GLY A 35 4.46 15.35 -4.23
C GLY A 35 5.74 16.14 -4.50
N ILE A 36 6.40 16.69 -3.47
CA ILE A 36 7.69 17.39 -3.60
C ILE A 36 8.86 16.44 -3.28
N ILE A 37 8.70 15.55 -2.29
CA ILE A 37 9.81 14.73 -1.77
C ILE A 37 9.91 13.34 -2.42
N GLU A 38 8.82 12.80 -2.96
CA GLU A 38 8.79 11.44 -3.48
C GLU A 38 9.52 11.37 -4.84
N THR A 39 10.37 10.35 -4.98
CA THR A 39 11.00 9.99 -6.25
C THR A 39 10.32 8.72 -6.77
N PRO A 40 9.30 8.83 -7.65
CA PRO A 40 8.58 7.66 -8.12
C PRO A 40 9.46 6.82 -9.04
N ASP A 41 9.34 5.49 -8.93
CA ASP A 41 9.95 4.58 -9.89
C ASP A 41 9.36 4.79 -11.29
N LYS A 42 10.17 4.53 -12.32
CA LYS A 42 9.73 4.66 -13.72
C LYS A 42 8.57 3.70 -13.99
N GLN A 43 7.43 4.24 -14.40
CA GLN A 43 6.31 3.43 -14.87
C GLN A 43 6.64 2.82 -16.25
N PRO A 44 6.17 1.59 -16.54
CA PRO A 44 6.32 1.00 -17.87
C PRO A 44 5.65 1.88 -18.93
N GLU A 45 6.24 1.98 -20.11
CA GLU A 45 5.75 2.89 -21.16
C GLU A 45 4.53 2.29 -21.89
N THR A 46 4.40 0.96 -21.84
CA THR A 46 3.29 0.23 -22.45
C THR A 46 2.67 -0.79 -21.50
N ILE A 47 1.46 -1.22 -21.83
CA ILE A 47 0.74 -2.24 -21.05
C ILE A 47 1.45 -3.60 -21.21
N GLU A 48 2.00 -3.88 -22.38
CA GLU A 48 2.75 -5.10 -22.69
C GLU A 48 3.99 -5.22 -21.78
N GLU A 49 4.79 -4.17 -21.68
CA GLU A 49 5.94 -4.10 -20.77
C GLU A 49 5.53 -4.26 -19.31
N ALA A 50 4.41 -3.66 -18.90
CA ALA A 50 3.87 -3.81 -17.55
C ALA A 50 3.53 -5.28 -17.23
N VAL A 51 2.95 -5.99 -18.20
CA VAL A 51 2.63 -7.42 -18.08
C VAL A 51 3.91 -8.27 -18.01
N GLU A 52 4.94 -7.97 -18.80
CA GLU A 52 6.23 -8.66 -18.75
C GLU A 52 6.97 -8.45 -17.43
N LEU A 53 7.03 -7.20 -16.94
CA LEU A 53 7.59 -6.87 -15.62
C LEU A 53 6.85 -7.60 -14.50
N ALA A 54 5.51 -7.64 -14.54
CA ALA A 54 4.70 -8.38 -13.57
C ALA A 54 4.98 -9.90 -13.62
N LYS A 55 5.14 -10.49 -14.81
CA LYS A 55 5.52 -11.89 -14.99
C LYS A 55 6.93 -12.16 -14.44
N LYS A 56 7.91 -11.32 -14.77
CA LYS A 56 9.30 -11.43 -14.29
C LYS A 56 9.36 -11.36 -12.76
N LYS A 57 8.58 -10.47 -12.13
CA LYS A 57 8.47 -10.37 -10.66
C LYS A 57 7.92 -11.67 -10.05
N LYS A 58 6.87 -12.26 -10.65
CA LYS A 58 6.33 -13.56 -10.21
C LYS A 58 7.36 -14.69 -10.34
N ILE A 59 8.09 -14.77 -11.45
CA ILE A 59 9.14 -15.79 -11.68
C ILE A 59 10.28 -15.64 -10.67
N SER A 60 10.69 -14.40 -10.35
CA SER A 60 11.72 -14.14 -9.34
C SER A 60 11.28 -14.44 -7.90
N GLN A 61 9.97 -14.46 -7.66
CA GLN A 61 9.38 -14.79 -6.34
C GLN A 61 8.97 -16.26 -6.23
N SER A 62 8.95 -17.03 -7.33
CA SER A 62 8.84 -18.48 -7.23
C SER A 62 10.08 -19.00 -6.48
N PRO A 63 9.91 -19.82 -5.44
CA PRO A 63 11.04 -20.51 -4.83
C PRO A 63 11.75 -21.26 -5.96
N ASN A 64 13.09 -21.22 -5.97
CA ASN A 64 13.87 -22.13 -6.79
C ASN A 64 13.59 -23.54 -6.28
N ILE A 65 12.51 -24.16 -6.78
CA ILE A 65 12.34 -25.60 -6.75
C ILE A 65 13.33 -26.17 -7.75
N ASP A 66 14.59 -26.19 -7.31
CA ASP A 66 15.58 -27.15 -7.75
C ASP A 66 14.85 -28.51 -7.87
N GLY A 67 14.83 -29.04 -9.08
CA GLY A 67 14.20 -30.31 -9.45
C GLY A 67 14.84 -31.55 -8.82
N SER A 68 15.59 -31.43 -7.71
CA SER A 68 16.17 -32.55 -6.96
C SER A 68 15.29 -33.10 -5.83
N SER A 69 14.05 -32.63 -5.68
CA SER A 69 13.10 -33.22 -4.70
C SER A 69 11.83 -33.78 -5.35
N VAL A 70 12.00 -34.67 -6.32
CA VAL A 70 10.99 -35.72 -6.57
C VAL A 70 11.57 -37.01 -5.98
N PRO A 71 11.21 -37.43 -4.76
CA PRO A 71 11.48 -38.79 -4.34
C PRO A 71 10.65 -39.70 -5.23
N ALA A 72 11.33 -40.61 -5.93
CA ALA A 72 10.69 -41.69 -6.66
C ALA A 72 10.02 -42.62 -5.65
N GLU A 73 8.71 -42.44 -5.43
CA GLU A 73 7.76 -43.45 -4.95
C GLU A 73 6.40 -43.24 -5.64
#